data_AF-A0A1W2G625-F1
#
_entry.id   AF-A0A1W2G625-F1
#
_cell.length_a   1.000
_cell.length_b   1.000
_cell.length_c   1.000
_cell.angle_alpha   90.00
_cell.angle_beta   90.00
_cell.angle_gamma   90.00
#
_symmetry.space_group_name_H-M   'P 1'
#
loop_
_entity.id
_entity.type
_entity.pdbx_description
1 polymer ?
#
loop_
_entity_poly.entity_id
_entity_poly.type
_entity_poly.pdbx_seq_one_letter_code
_entity_poly.pdbx_strand_id
1 'polypeptide(L)'
;MKIEKDYIKDLLNRVEKTERSVFKISDIADQQEYLSEKFIQHMRILSEKSLVVCDAHNSMDIGINRLGNGAAIWGIKWLRLTSEGYDFLEAINNKTVWNKIKKELKAPSISTLMSTSKFLLQEAIKSQMRQ
;
A
#
# COMPACT_ATOMS: atom_id res chain seq x y z
N MET A 1 4.44 -4.45 15.42
CA MET A 1 5.61 -3.78 14.80
C MET A 1 5.26 -2.35 14.41
N LYS A 2 6.24 -1.46 14.26
CA LYS A 2 6.00 -0.10 13.74
C LYS A 2 5.73 -0.15 12.24
N ILE A 3 4.87 0.73 11.74
CA ILE A 3 4.56 0.84 10.31
C ILE A 3 5.79 1.35 9.57
N GLU A 4 6.28 0.59 8.61
CA GLU A 4 7.45 0.91 7.79
C GLU A 4 6.99 1.50 6.46
N LYS A 5 7.11 2.83 6.32
CA LYS A 5 6.61 3.56 5.15
C LYS A 5 7.33 3.20 3.86
N ASP A 6 8.64 2.97 3.95
CA ASP A 6 9.43 2.51 2.80
C ASP A 6 8.96 1.12 2.36
N TYR A 7 8.52 0.27 3.28
CA TYR A 7 7.97 -1.04 2.95
C TYR A 7 6.57 -0.95 2.32
N ILE A 8 5.71 -0.03 2.78
CA ILE A 8 4.43 0.25 2.10
C ILE A 8 4.66 0.72 0.67
N LYS A 9 5.59 1.66 0.48
CA LYS A 9 5.96 2.14 -0.84
C LYS A 9 6.48 1.01 -1.71
N ASP A 10 7.36 0.17 -1.18
CA ASP A 10 7.89 -0.98 -1.91
C ASP A 10 6.78 -1.95 -2.33
N LEU A 11 5.89 -2.34 -1.42
CA LEU A 11 4.74 -3.20 -1.72
C LEU A 11 3.87 -2.65 -2.85
N LEU A 12 3.48 -1.37 -2.78
CA LEU A 12 2.66 -0.75 -3.82
C LEU A 12 3.38 -0.69 -5.18
N ASN A 13 4.69 -0.44 -5.18
CA ASN A 13 5.51 -0.50 -6.39
C ASN A 13 5.64 -1.92 -6.96
N ARG A 14 5.70 -2.95 -6.11
CA ARG A 14 5.68 -4.35 -6.58
C ARG A 14 4.35 -4.69 -7.25
N VAL A 15 3.24 -4.19 -6.72
CA VAL A 15 1.92 -4.33 -7.34
C VAL A 15 1.89 -3.66 -8.71
N GLU A 16 2.36 -2.41 -8.82
CA GLU A 16 2.44 -1.67 -10.09
C GLU A 16 3.25 -2.43 -11.16
N LYS A 17 4.38 -3.02 -10.76
CA LYS A 17 5.24 -3.82 -11.64
C LYS A 17 4.60 -5.11 -12.16
N THR A 18 3.48 -5.56 -11.59
CA THR A 18 2.77 -6.72 -12.14
C THR A 18 2.09 -6.42 -13.48
N GLU A 19 1.89 -5.14 -13.81
CA GLU A 19 1.22 -4.64 -15.03
C GLU A 19 -0.18 -5.25 -15.27
N ARG A 20 -0.80 -5.79 -14.21
CA ARG A 20 -2.13 -6.42 -14.24
C ARG A 20 -3.12 -5.60 -13.43
N SER A 21 -4.38 -5.62 -13.84
CA SER A 21 -5.48 -5.01 -13.08
C SER A 21 -5.74 -5.72 -11.74
N VAL A 22 -5.37 -7.00 -11.65
CA VAL A 22 -5.48 -7.84 -10.46
C VAL A 22 -4.20 -8.63 -10.22
N PHE A 23 -3.90 -8.93 -8.96
CA PHE A 23 -2.72 -9.68 -8.54
C PHE A 23 -3.05 -10.62 -7.38
N LYS A 24 -2.23 -11.65 -7.18
CA LYS A 24 -2.22 -12.47 -5.96
C LYS A 24 -1.04 -12.07 -5.08
N ILE A 25 -1.09 -12.41 -3.80
CA ILE A 25 0.05 -12.18 -2.89
C ILE A 25 1.35 -12.85 -3.37
N SER A 26 1.23 -14.01 -4.02
CA SER A 26 2.36 -14.76 -4.58
C SER A 26 3.05 -14.03 -5.73
N ASP A 27 2.37 -13.05 -6.33
CA ASP A 27 2.89 -12.29 -7.46
C ASP A 27 3.80 -11.13 -6.97
N ILE A 28 3.74 -10.76 -5.69
CA ILE A 28 4.47 -9.62 -5.11
C ILE A 28 5.41 -9.99 -3.95
N ALA A 29 5.34 -11.23 -3.45
CA ALA A 29 6.17 -11.72 -2.37
C ALA A 29 6.33 -13.25 -2.46
N ASP A 30 7.47 -13.76 -2.01
CA ASP A 30 7.69 -15.21 -1.86
C ASP A 30 7.01 -15.75 -0.58
N GLN A 31 7.03 -17.07 -0.42
CA GLN A 31 6.39 -17.75 0.70
C GLN A 31 6.94 -17.35 2.07
N GLN A 32 8.24 -17.09 2.17
CA GLN A 32 8.84 -16.68 3.43
C GLN A 32 8.37 -15.26 3.79
N GLU A 33 8.33 -14.37 2.80
CA GLU A 33 7.91 -12.98 2.99
C GLU A 33 6.41 -12.88 3.28
N TYR A 34 5.53 -13.49 2.47
CA TYR A 34 4.08 -13.30 2.67
C TYR A 34 3.56 -13.94 3.96
N LEU A 35 4.26 -14.93 4.52
CA LEU A 35 3.95 -15.51 5.84
C LEU A 35 4.53 -14.70 7.01
N SER A 36 5.38 -13.71 6.74
CA SER A 36 5.95 -12.88 7.78
C SER A 36 4.90 -11.94 8.40
N GLU A 37 4.98 -11.73 9.72
CA GLU A 37 4.11 -10.76 10.41
C GLU A 37 4.31 -9.34 9.87
N LYS A 38 5.51 -9.03 9.34
CA LYS A 38 5.77 -7.76 8.65
C LYS A 38 4.87 -7.61 7.42
N PHE A 39 4.87 -8.57 6.50
CA PHE A 39 4.04 -8.50 5.29
C PHE A 39 2.55 -8.46 5.65
N ILE A 40 2.11 -9.35 6.54
CA ILE A 40 0.72 -9.45 7.00
C ILE A 40 0.24 -8.13 7.59
N GLN A 41 1.03 -7.50 8.47
CA GLN A 41 0.67 -6.23 9.09
C GLN A 41 0.48 -5.13 8.04
N HIS A 42 1.39 -5.01 7.07
CA HIS A 42 1.33 -3.95 6.07
C HIS A 42 0.21 -4.19 5.05
N MET A 43 -0.02 -5.43 4.63
CA MET A 43 -1.16 -5.77 3.77
C MET A 43 -2.50 -5.51 4.46
N ARG A 44 -2.62 -5.79 5.77
CA ARG A 44 -3.81 -5.42 6.55
C ARG A 44 -4.04 -3.91 6.54
N ILE A 45 -3.00 -3.11 6.75
CA ILE A 45 -3.10 -1.65 6.71
C ILE A 45 -3.56 -1.16 5.33
N LEU A 46 -2.99 -1.72 4.25
CA LEU A 46 -3.40 -1.38 2.88
C LEU A 46 -4.89 -1.69 2.66
N SER A 47 -5.37 -2.82 3.19
CA SER A 47 -6.78 -3.20 3.11
C SER A 47 -7.70 -2.33 3.98
N GLU A 48 -7.34 -2.08 5.24
CA GLU A 48 -8.08 -1.22 6.16
C GLU A 48 -8.20 0.22 5.64
N LYS A 49 -7.20 0.68 4.90
CA LYS A 49 -7.21 1.99 4.21
C LYS A 49 -7.87 1.95 2.85
N SER A 50 -8.46 0.82 2.46
CA SER A 50 -9.08 0.60 1.15
C SER A 50 -8.16 0.93 -0.03
N LEU A 51 -6.84 0.79 0.15
CA LEU A 51 -5.86 0.97 -0.93
C LEU A 51 -5.76 -0.30 -1.78
N VAL A 52 -5.85 -1.46 -1.13
CA VAL A 52 -5.89 -2.78 -1.75
C VAL A 52 -7.16 -3.49 -1.29
N VAL A 53 -7.90 -4.09 -2.21
CA VAL A 53 -9.15 -4.81 -1.91
C VAL A 53 -9.21 -6.12 -2.68
N CYS A 54 -10.04 -7.05 -2.22
CA CYS A 54 -10.40 -8.23 -3.00
C CYS A 54 -11.27 -7.81 -4.19
N ASP A 55 -10.94 -8.31 -5.38
CA ASP A 55 -11.60 -7.93 -6.63
C ASP A 55 -13.08 -8.37 -6.68
N ALA A 56 -13.35 -9.63 -6.32
CA ALA A 56 -14.65 -10.27 -6.49
C ALA A 56 -15.83 -9.53 -5.84
N HIS A 57 -15.60 -8.80 -4.74
CA HIS A 57 -16.66 -8.10 -3.97
C HIS A 57 -16.24 -6.73 -3.42
N ASN A 58 -15.12 -6.16 -3.90
CA ASN A 58 -14.55 -4.93 -3.34
C ASN A 58 -14.38 -4.98 -1.81
N SER A 59 -14.11 -6.17 -1.27
CA SER A 59 -14.08 -6.42 0.18
C SER A 59 -12.69 -6.20 0.77
N MET A 60 -12.64 -5.76 2.03
CA MET A 60 -11.38 -5.68 2.81
C MET A 60 -10.82 -7.05 3.21
N ASP A 61 -11.56 -8.14 2.97
CA ASP A 61 -11.06 -9.49 3.18
C ASP A 61 -10.10 -9.91 2.04
N ILE A 62 -8.82 -9.65 2.27
CA ILE A 62 -7.70 -9.98 1.38
C ILE A 62 -7.19 -11.43 1.53
N GLY A 63 -7.91 -12.30 2.26
CA GLY A 63 -7.63 -13.73 2.34
C GLY A 63 -6.73 -14.18 3.50
N ILE A 64 -6.45 -13.32 4.48
CA ILE A 64 -5.64 -13.68 5.66
C ILE A 64 -6.51 -14.35 6.71
N ASN A 65 -6.18 -15.58 7.08
CA ASN A 65 -6.79 -16.28 8.21
C ASN A 65 -5.72 -16.69 9.23
N ARG A 66 -6.14 -16.96 10.47
CA ARG A 66 -5.27 -17.55 11.50
C ARG A 66 -5.81 -18.92 11.88
N LEU A 67 -4.91 -19.90 11.96
CA LEU A 67 -5.18 -21.22 12.49
C LEU A 67 -5.26 -21.18 14.03
N GLY A 68 -5.77 -22.26 14.64
CA GLY A 68 -5.87 -22.36 16.10
C GLY A 68 -4.54 -22.29 16.84
N ASN A 69 -3.42 -22.57 16.16
CA ASN A 69 -2.06 -22.41 16.67
C ASN A 69 -1.48 -20.98 16.47
N GLY A 70 -2.29 -20.04 15.99
CA GLY A 70 -1.89 -18.65 15.71
C GLY A 70 -1.16 -18.44 14.39
N ALA A 71 -0.81 -19.50 13.66
CA ALA A 71 -0.15 -19.41 12.37
C ALA A 71 -1.06 -18.75 11.33
N ALA A 72 -0.50 -17.79 10.58
CA ALA A 72 -1.22 -17.15 9.50
C ALA A 72 -1.22 -18.03 8.25
N ILE A 73 -2.36 -18.08 7.58
CA ILE A 73 -2.53 -18.71 6.27
C ILE A 73 -3.19 -17.72 5.31
N TRP A 74 -2.92 -17.91 4.03
CA TRP A 74 -3.52 -17.12 2.97
C TRP A 74 -4.40 -17.98 2.09
N GLY A 75 -5.65 -17.58 1.94
CA GLY A 75 -6.50 -18.02 0.84
C GLY A 75 -6.09 -17.28 -0.43
N ILE A 76 -5.95 -18.01 -1.54
CA ILE A 76 -5.64 -17.41 -2.84
C ILE A 76 -6.83 -16.55 -3.28
N LYS A 77 -6.65 -15.23 -3.27
CA LYS A 77 -7.63 -14.26 -3.76
C LYS A 77 -7.00 -13.35 -4.81
N TRP A 78 -7.81 -12.92 -5.77
CA TRP A 78 -7.47 -11.83 -6.67
C TRP A 78 -7.68 -10.50 -5.94
N LEU A 79 -6.61 -9.72 -5.84
CA LEU A 79 -6.57 -8.41 -5.22
C LEU A 79 -6.36 -7.35 -6.29
N ARG A 80 -6.80 -6.12 -6.03
CA ARG A 80 -6.51 -4.97 -6.88
C ARG A 80 -6.25 -3.71 -6.08
N LEU A 81 -5.54 -2.77 -6.70
CA LEU A 81 -5.53 -1.39 -6.21
C LEU A 81 -6.88 -0.73 -6.46
N THR A 82 -7.31 0.09 -5.52
CA THR A 82 -8.44 1.01 -5.71
C THR A 82 -7.95 2.31 -6.37
N SER A 83 -8.87 3.17 -6.81
CA SER A 83 -8.50 4.52 -7.27
C SER A 83 -7.73 5.29 -6.19
N GLU A 84 -8.15 5.17 -4.93
CA GLU A 84 -7.43 5.74 -3.78
C GLU A 84 -6.02 5.15 -3.64
N GLY A 85 -5.87 3.85 -3.91
CA GLY A 85 -4.60 3.13 -3.99
C GLY A 85 -3.67 3.70 -5.06
N TYR A 86 -4.18 3.93 -6.27
CA TYR A 86 -3.42 4.52 -7.38
C TYR A 86 -3.02 5.97 -7.08
N ASP A 87 -3.93 6.81 -6.60
CA ASP A 87 -3.61 8.20 -6.22
C ASP A 87 -2.49 8.25 -5.17
N PHE A 88 -2.57 7.37 -4.17
CA PHE A 88 -1.57 7.31 -3.12
C PHE A 88 -0.22 6.82 -3.64
N LEU A 89 -0.22 5.79 -4.50
CA LEU A 89 0.99 5.29 -5.17
C LEU A 89 1.66 6.38 -6.01
N GLU A 90 0.90 7.12 -6.82
CA GLU A 90 1.40 8.25 -7.59
C GLU A 90 2.05 9.31 -6.69
N ALA A 91 1.36 9.69 -5.61
CA ALA A 91 1.85 10.68 -4.67
C ALA A 91 3.17 10.27 -3.99
N ILE A 92 3.30 9.02 -3.55
CA ILE A 92 4.54 8.54 -2.91
C ILE A 92 5.65 8.22 -3.91
N ASN A 93 5.34 8.00 -5.19
CA ASN A 93 6.33 7.82 -6.26
C ASN A 93 6.90 9.14 -6.77
N ASN A 94 6.19 10.26 -6.60
CA ASN A 94 6.73 11.59 -6.86
C ASN A 94 7.92 11.90 -5.92
N LYS A 95 9.12 12.07 -6.49
CA LYS A 95 10.36 12.30 -5.73
C LYS A 95 10.30 13.54 -4.84
N THR A 96 9.71 14.63 -5.32
CA THR A 96 9.57 15.89 -4.57
C THR A 96 8.70 15.69 -3.34
N VAL A 97 7.54 15.04 -3.53
CA VAL A 97 6.61 14.72 -2.45
C VAL A 97 7.26 13.80 -1.42
N TRP A 98 7.86 12.69 -1.87
CA TRP A 98 8.46 11.69 -0.98
C TRP A 98 9.62 12.26 -0.15
N ASN A 99 10.48 13.07 -0.76
CA ASN A 99 11.59 13.72 -0.05
C ASN A 99 11.08 14.71 1.01
N LYS A 100 10.03 15.47 0.69
CA LYS A 100 9.42 16.41 1.64
C LYS A 100 8.78 15.69 2.82
N ILE A 101 8.05 14.60 2.56
CA ILE A 101 7.50 13.72 3.61
C ILE A 101 8.62 13.19 4.52
N LYS A 102 9.71 12.66 3.95
CA LYS A 102 10.82 12.12 4.75
C LYS A 102 11.49 13.18 5.62
N LYS A 103 11.58 14.42 5.13
CA LYS A 103 12.19 15.56 5.83
C LYS A 103 11.29 16.12 6.95
N GLU A 104 10.01 16.30 6.67
CA GLU A 104 9.09 17.06 7.52
C GLU A 104 8.28 16.16 8.48
N LEU A 105 8.00 14.92 8.09
CA LEU A 105 7.14 14.01 8.85
C LEU A 105 7.95 12.89 9.52
N LYS A 106 8.37 13.15 10.76
CA LYS A 106 8.97 12.13 11.65
C LYS A 106 7.87 11.19 12.16
N ALA A 107 7.87 9.96 11.65
CA ALA A 107 6.93 8.89 12.04
C ALA A 107 5.39 9.21 12.04
N PRO A 108 4.81 9.88 11.02
CA PRO A 108 3.37 10.04 10.87
C PRO A 108 2.61 8.71 10.93
N SER A 109 1.36 8.81 11.41
CA SER A 109 0.36 7.78 11.19
C SER A 109 0.16 7.52 9.69
N ILE A 110 -0.36 6.34 9.32
CA ILE A 110 -0.58 6.04 7.90
C ILE A 110 -1.61 6.99 7.26
N SER A 111 -2.65 7.37 8.00
CA SER A 111 -3.65 8.34 7.53
C SER A 111 -3.01 9.69 7.24
N THR A 112 -2.12 10.16 8.12
CA THR A 112 -1.38 11.42 7.93
C THR A 112 -0.44 11.33 6.73
N LEU A 113 0.22 10.19 6.52
CA LEU A 113 1.06 9.96 5.35
C LEU A 113 0.25 10.07 4.07
N MET A 114 -0.91 9.40 4.00
CA MET A 114 -1.80 9.43 2.84
C MET A 114 -2.28 10.85 2.55
N SER A 115 -2.90 11.51 3.52
CA SER A 115 -3.44 12.86 3.31
C SER A 115 -2.36 13.87 2.92
N THR A 116 -1.20 13.81 3.58
CA THR A 116 -0.10 14.74 3.27
C THR A 116 0.50 14.47 1.90
N SER A 117 0.68 13.20 1.51
CA SER A 117 1.21 12.86 0.19
C SER A 117 0.32 13.38 -0.94
N LYS A 118 -1.01 13.18 -0.83
CA LYS A 118 -1.98 13.68 -1.78
C LYS A 118 -1.99 15.21 -1.86
N PHE A 119 -1.99 15.88 -0.70
CA PHE A 119 -1.92 17.34 -0.64
C PHE A 119 -0.66 17.88 -1.32
N LEU A 120 0.50 17.31 -1.02
CA LEU A 120 1.77 17.74 -1.61
C LEU A 120 1.84 17.48 -3.13
N LEU A 121 1.26 16.39 -3.62
CA LEU A 121 1.16 16.13 -5.05
C LEU A 121 0.31 17.20 -5.74
N GLN A 122 -0.86 17.52 -5.18
CA GLN A 122 -1.73 18.58 -5.71
C GLN A 122 -1.01 19.94 -5.77
N GLU A 123 -0.27 20.30 -4.72
CA GLU A 123 0.49 21.56 -4.70
C GLU A 123 1.64 21.58 -5.72
N ALA A 124 2.29 20.43 -5.94
CA ALA A 124 3.31 20.30 -6.98
C ALA A 124 2.72 20.49 -8.40
N ILE A 125 1.58 19.86 -8.68
CA ILE A 125 0.88 19.98 -9.97
C ILE A 125 0.39 21.41 -10.21
N LYS A 126 -0.21 22.05 -9.20
CA LYS A 126 -0.63 23.47 -9.29
C LYS A 126 0.53 24.40 -9.59
N SER A 127 1.70 24.13 -9.00
CA SER A 127 2.90 24.94 -9.22
C SER A 127 3.42 24.82 -10.66
N GLN A 128 3.28 23.65 -11.29
CA GLN A 128 3.62 23.42 -12.70
C GLN A 128 2.64 24.11 -13.66
N MET A 129 1.34 24.12 -13.35
CA MET A 129 0.31 24.76 -14.20
C MET A 129 0.33 26.30 -14.15
N ARG A 130 1.03 26.90 -13.17
CA ARG A 130 1.20 28.36 -13.06
C ARG A 130 2.44 28.87 -13.81
N GLN A 131 3.25 27.99 -14.37
CA GLN A 131 4.39 28.29 -15.23
C GLN A 131 3.97 28.24 -16.70
#